data_AF-A0A5C2S568-F1
#
_entry.id   AF-A0A5C2S568-F1
#
_cell.length_a   1.000
_cell.length_b   1.000
_cell.length_c   1.000
_cell.angle_alpha   90.00
_cell.angle_beta   90.00
_cell.angle_gamma   90.00
#
_symmetry.space_group_name_H-M   'P 1'
#
loop_
_entity.id
_entity.type
_entity.pdbx_description
1 polymer ?
#
loop_
_entity_poly.entity_id
_entity_poly.type
_entity_poly.pdbx_seq_one_letter_code
_entity_poly.pdbx_strand_id
1 'polypeptide(L)'
;MGSPLRVFLTSRPEPHYIHKVFTTPELQPHISIVSIQSFRTSVDRNIALLVRARHEEDEMSQAWCDADPSIISNLVTKADGLFIYARTVIDFILGDVSVLQERYTLLIQGGTAFGVAGLDELYRIVLESVFPSQEQYPQMKERLRRVLGYVATIQDPLLKRWRS
;
A
#
# COMPACT_ATOMS: atom_id res chain seq x y z
N MET A 1 -42.78 -5.19 -14.47
CA MET A 1 -41.58 -5.99 -14.79
C MET A 1 -40.45 -5.50 -13.89
N GLY A 2 -39.96 -6.33 -12.98
CA GLY A 2 -38.82 -5.97 -12.13
C GLY A 2 -37.52 -6.24 -12.87
N SER A 3 -36.60 -5.28 -12.88
CA SER A 3 -35.24 -5.50 -13.36
C SER A 3 -34.46 -6.36 -12.35
N PRO A 4 -33.61 -7.30 -12.79
CA PRO A 4 -32.80 -8.09 -11.88
C PRO A 4 -31.77 -7.20 -11.17
N LEU A 5 -31.73 -7.27 -9.83
CA LEU A 5 -30.74 -6.59 -9.01
C LEU A 5 -29.40 -7.31 -9.12
N ARG A 6 -28.33 -6.58 -9.48
CA ARG A 6 -26.95 -7.06 -9.44
C ARG A 6 -26.19 -6.27 -8.38
N VAL A 7 -25.53 -6.98 -7.47
CA VAL A 7 -24.76 -6.39 -6.37
C VAL A 7 -23.30 -6.75 -6.55
N PHE A 8 -22.41 -5.75 -6.48
CA PHE A 8 -20.97 -5.94 -6.44
C PHE A 8 -20.45 -5.63 -5.03
N LEU A 9 -19.77 -6.61 -4.42
CA LEU A 9 -19.23 -6.49 -3.07
C LEU A 9 -17.73 -6.69 -3.12
N THR A 10 -16.98 -5.77 -2.50
CA THR A 10 -15.54 -5.91 -2.28
C THR A 10 -15.28 -6.05 -0.79
N SER A 11 -14.33 -6.91 -0.44
CA SER A 11 -13.90 -7.09 0.95
C SER A 11 -12.40 -7.38 1.00
N ARG A 12 -11.79 -7.13 2.16
CA ARG A 12 -10.43 -7.62 2.43
C ARG A 12 -10.48 -9.13 2.66
N PRO A 13 -9.37 -9.86 2.45
CA PRO A 13 -9.26 -11.27 2.83
C PRO A 13 -9.20 -11.43 4.37
N GLU A 14 -10.28 -11.06 5.05
CA GLU A 14 -10.49 -11.13 6.51
C GLU A 14 -11.75 -11.97 6.82
N PRO A 15 -11.88 -12.56 8.02
CA PRO A 15 -11.91 -14.02 8.20
C PRO A 15 -13.03 -14.76 7.45
N HIS A 16 -12.77 -16.04 7.22
CA HIS A 16 -13.57 -17.07 6.54
C HIS A 16 -15.11 -17.04 6.66
N TYR A 17 -15.73 -16.30 7.58
CA TYR A 17 -17.19 -16.27 7.74
C TYR A 17 -17.92 -15.66 6.54
N ILE A 18 -17.40 -14.58 5.93
CA ILE A 18 -18.01 -13.99 4.73
C ILE A 18 -17.95 -14.98 3.57
N HIS A 19 -16.78 -15.60 3.38
CA HIS A 19 -16.58 -16.58 2.34
C HIS A 19 -17.47 -17.82 2.53
N LYS A 20 -17.63 -18.30 3.77
CA LYS A 20 -18.48 -19.45 4.09
C LYS A 20 -19.94 -19.21 3.71
N VAL A 21 -20.51 -18.06 4.08
CA VAL A 21 -21.89 -17.69 3.73
C VAL A 21 -22.07 -17.66 2.21
N PHE A 22 -21.13 -17.06 1.48
CA PHE A 22 -21.22 -16.99 0.03
C PHE A 22 -20.89 -18.30 -0.70
N THR A 23 -20.49 -19.34 0.02
CA THR A 23 -20.25 -20.67 -0.54
C THR A 23 -21.33 -21.70 -0.23
N THR A 24 -22.41 -21.34 0.46
CA THR A 24 -23.48 -22.32 0.77
C THR A 24 -24.25 -22.72 -0.50
N PRO A 25 -24.76 -23.98 -0.57
CA PRO A 25 -25.41 -24.50 -1.78
C PRO A 25 -26.58 -23.66 -2.30
N GLU A 26 -27.27 -22.96 -1.41
CA GLU A 26 -28.43 -22.11 -1.74
C GLU A 26 -28.02 -20.84 -2.49
N LEU A 27 -26.81 -20.33 -2.25
CA LEU A 27 -26.32 -19.08 -2.81
C LEU A 27 -25.35 -19.26 -3.98
N GLN A 28 -24.70 -20.43 -4.08
CA GLN A 28 -23.75 -20.76 -5.15
C GLN A 28 -24.26 -20.49 -6.58
N PRO A 29 -25.53 -20.78 -6.96
CA PRO A 29 -26.01 -20.50 -8.32
C PRO A 29 -26.12 -19.01 -8.65
N HIS A 30 -26.08 -18.13 -7.64
CA HIS A 30 -26.35 -16.70 -7.77
C HIS A 30 -25.14 -15.82 -7.48
N ILE A 31 -24.01 -16.42 -7.08
CA ILE A 31 -22.82 -15.69 -6.63
C ILE A 31 -21.60 -16.11 -7.44
N SER A 32 -20.84 -15.13 -7.90
CA SER A 32 -19.51 -15.34 -8.49
C SER A 32 -18.46 -14.72 -7.57
N ILE A 33 -17.62 -15.56 -6.98
CA ILE A 33 -16.52 -15.11 -6.11
C ILE A 33 -15.25 -15.04 -6.97
N VAL A 34 -14.62 -13.87 -6.99
CA VAL A 34 -13.35 -13.65 -7.68
C VAL A 34 -12.32 -13.18 -6.65
N SER A 35 -11.25 -13.94 -6.48
CA SER A 35 -10.12 -13.51 -5.67
C SER A 35 -9.19 -12.64 -6.51
N ILE A 36 -8.90 -11.42 -6.08
CA ILE A 36 -7.91 -10.58 -6.77
C ILE A 36 -6.51 -11.22 -6.70
N GLN A 37 -6.24 -11.98 -5.62
CA GLN A 37 -4.96 -12.68 -5.42
C GLN A 37 -4.73 -13.81 -6.44
N SER A 38 -5.77 -14.38 -7.07
CA SER A 38 -5.57 -15.44 -8.09
C SER A 38 -4.95 -14.92 -9.39
N PHE A 39 -4.76 -13.60 -9.51
CA PHE A 39 -4.22 -12.95 -10.69
C PHE A 39 -2.80 -12.36 -10.46
N ARG A 40 -2.04 -12.88 -9.48
CA ARG A 40 -0.72 -12.33 -9.08
C ARG A 40 0.22 -12.00 -10.23
N THR A 41 0.37 -12.87 -11.22
CA THR A 41 1.24 -12.61 -12.38
C THR A 41 0.81 -11.38 -13.20
N SER A 42 -0.50 -11.15 -13.33
CA SER A 42 -1.03 -9.94 -13.96
C SER A 42 -0.89 -8.72 -13.06
N VAL A 43 -0.98 -8.90 -11.73
CA VAL A 43 -0.82 -7.82 -10.75
C VAL A 43 0.61 -7.29 -10.77
N ASP A 44 1.62 -8.15 -10.72
CA ASP A 44 3.02 -7.74 -10.75
C ASP A 44 3.37 -7.03 -12.06
N ARG A 45 2.86 -7.54 -13.19
CA ARG A 45 2.98 -6.87 -14.50
C ARG A 45 2.36 -5.49 -14.47
N ASN A 46 1.16 -5.34 -13.91
CA ASN A 46 0.47 -4.05 -13.82
C ASN A 46 1.18 -3.08 -12.87
N ILE A 47 1.76 -3.57 -11.77
CA ILE A 47 2.61 -2.77 -10.88
C ILE A 47 3.85 -2.30 -11.64
N ALA A 48 4.51 -3.18 -12.41
CA ALA A 48 5.66 -2.78 -13.22
C ALA A 48 5.30 -1.73 -14.27
N LEU A 49 4.11 -1.80 -14.87
CA LEU A 49 3.59 -0.78 -15.79
C LEU A 49 3.33 0.55 -15.06
N LEU A 50 2.73 0.51 -13.86
CA LEU A 50 2.55 1.70 -13.02
C LEU A 50 3.89 2.37 -12.71
N VAL A 51 4.89 1.59 -12.26
CA VAL A 51 6.23 2.10 -11.93
C VAL A 51 6.84 2.78 -13.16
N ARG A 52 6.90 2.09 -14.31
CA ARG A 52 7.46 2.65 -15.55
C ARG A 52 6.77 3.93 -15.98
N ALA A 53 5.44 3.92 -16.06
CA ALA A 53 4.66 5.08 -16.49
C ALA A 53 4.94 6.31 -15.64
N ARG A 54 5.14 6.14 -14.32
CA ARG A 54 5.48 7.24 -13.41
C ARG A 54 6.92 7.72 -13.61
N HIS A 55 7.85 6.82 -13.88
CA HIS A 55 9.23 7.20 -14.15
C HIS A 55 9.39 7.97 -15.46
N GLU A 56 8.60 7.64 -16.49
CA GLU A 56 8.55 8.31 -17.79
C GLU A 56 7.98 9.75 -17.72
N GLU A 57 7.37 10.16 -16.60
CA GLU A 57 6.89 11.54 -16.42
C GLU A 57 8.02 12.56 -16.19
N ASP A 58 9.22 12.11 -15.83
CA ASP A 58 10.39 12.96 -15.55
C ASP A 58 11.68 12.37 -16.16
N GLU A 59 12.41 13.17 -16.95
CA GLU A 59 13.57 12.71 -17.72
C GLU A 59 14.71 12.17 -16.84
N MET A 60 14.95 12.77 -15.66
CA MET A 60 16.02 12.32 -14.77
C MET A 60 15.67 10.99 -14.10
N SER A 61 14.42 10.87 -13.67
CA SER A 61 13.86 9.64 -13.12
C SER A 61 13.85 8.51 -14.16
N GLN A 62 13.48 8.80 -15.42
CA GLN A 62 13.53 7.85 -16.51
C GLN A 62 14.96 7.36 -16.76
N ALA A 63 15.93 8.28 -16.89
CA ALA A 63 17.34 7.94 -17.11
C ALA A 63 17.91 7.09 -15.95
N TRP A 64 17.51 7.37 -14.71
CA TRP A 64 17.88 6.57 -13.56
C TRP A 64 17.35 5.13 -13.63
N CYS A 65 16.08 4.95 -14.01
CA CYS A 65 15.50 3.63 -14.21
C CYS A 65 16.11 2.87 -15.39
N ASP A 66 16.41 3.54 -16.49
CA ASP A 66 17.02 2.93 -17.67
C ASP A 66 18.48 2.48 -17.42
N ALA A 67 19.18 3.16 -16.51
CA ALA A 67 20.53 2.80 -16.10
C ALA A 67 20.59 1.48 -15.31
N ASP A 68 19.53 1.12 -14.57
CA ASP A 68 19.44 -0.13 -13.82
C ASP A 68 18.03 -0.75 -13.89
N PRO A 69 17.80 -1.70 -14.82
CA PRO A 69 16.53 -2.40 -14.93
C PRO A 69 16.10 -3.16 -13.66
N SER A 70 17.02 -3.44 -12.74
CA SER A 70 16.72 -4.16 -11.49
C SER A 70 15.87 -3.32 -10.52
N ILE A 71 15.90 -1.99 -10.66
CA ILE A 71 15.10 -1.05 -9.86
C ILE A 71 13.62 -1.43 -9.92
N ILE A 72 13.07 -1.56 -11.12
CA ILE A 72 11.65 -1.85 -11.32
C ILE A 72 11.32 -3.23 -10.72
N SER A 73 12.16 -4.24 -10.94
CA SER A 73 11.92 -5.57 -10.38
C SER A 73 11.94 -5.57 -8.86
N ASN A 74 12.88 -4.84 -8.22
CA ASN A 74 12.98 -4.77 -6.77
C ASN A 74 11.75 -4.10 -6.16
N LEU A 75 11.26 -3.01 -6.79
CA LEU A 75 10.03 -2.32 -6.35
C LEU A 75 8.79 -3.20 -6.51
N VAL A 76 8.68 -3.94 -7.62
CA VAL A 76 7.58 -4.90 -7.84
C VAL A 76 7.62 -6.01 -6.78
N THR A 77 8.79 -6.59 -6.51
CA THR A 77 8.95 -7.64 -5.50
C THR A 77 8.61 -7.12 -4.10
N LYS A 78 9.09 -5.93 -3.72
CA LYS A 78 8.74 -5.31 -2.43
C LYS A 78 7.24 -5.01 -2.30
N ALA A 79 6.58 -4.65 -3.40
CA ALA A 79 5.15 -4.40 -3.39
C ALA A 79 4.30 -5.63 -3.07
N ASP A 80 4.79 -6.85 -3.35
CA ASP A 80 4.11 -8.11 -3.05
C ASP A 80 2.63 -8.12 -3.51
N GLY A 81 2.37 -7.56 -4.69
CA GLY A 81 1.02 -7.43 -5.26
C GLY A 81 0.15 -6.31 -4.67
N LEU A 82 0.68 -5.46 -3.78
CA LEU A 82 -0.03 -4.33 -3.19
C LEU A 82 0.18 -3.05 -3.99
N PHE A 83 -0.81 -2.66 -4.78
CA PHE A 83 -0.78 -1.38 -5.52
C PHE A 83 -0.60 -0.16 -4.62
N ILE A 84 -1.18 -0.17 -3.41
CA ILE A 84 -1.02 0.93 -2.47
C ILE A 84 0.44 1.08 -2.02
N TYR A 85 1.14 -0.04 -1.83
CA TYR A 85 2.57 -0.04 -1.54
C TYR A 85 3.34 0.56 -2.71
N ALA A 86 3.16 0.02 -3.92
CA ALA A 86 3.86 0.46 -5.12
C ALA A 86 3.68 1.95 -5.37
N ARG A 87 2.43 2.43 -5.31
CA ARG A 87 2.12 3.86 -5.49
C ARG A 87 2.81 4.72 -4.44
N THR A 88 2.71 4.34 -3.16
CA THR A 88 3.32 5.11 -2.06
C THR A 88 4.84 5.17 -2.21
N VAL A 89 5.49 4.07 -2.60
CA VAL A 89 6.93 4.05 -2.86
C VAL A 89 7.31 4.97 -4.01
N ILE A 90 6.63 4.87 -5.15
CA ILE A 90 6.94 5.70 -6.32
C ILE A 90 6.74 7.18 -5.97
N ASP A 91 5.61 7.54 -5.37
CA ASP A 91 5.33 8.93 -4.98
C ASP A 91 6.37 9.45 -3.96
N PHE A 92 6.86 8.58 -3.08
CA PHE A 92 7.95 8.91 -2.16
C PHE A 92 9.29 9.11 -2.87
N ILE A 93 9.71 8.19 -3.74
CA ILE A 93 10.97 8.30 -4.48
C ILE A 93 10.95 9.52 -5.40
N LEU A 94 9.87 9.70 -6.17
CA LEU A 94 9.73 10.77 -7.16
C LEU A 94 9.31 12.12 -6.58
N GLY A 95 8.91 12.18 -5.31
CA GLY A 95 8.54 13.43 -4.66
C GLY A 95 9.68 14.46 -4.59
N ASP A 96 10.94 14.01 -4.74
CA ASP A 96 12.11 14.88 -4.94
C ASP A 96 13.19 14.11 -5.71
N VAL A 97 13.32 14.41 -7.01
CA VAL A 97 14.26 13.73 -7.91
C VAL A 97 15.73 13.95 -7.53
N SER A 98 16.05 14.99 -6.75
CA SER A 98 17.43 15.25 -6.31
C SER A 98 17.95 14.23 -5.29
N VAL A 99 17.05 13.55 -4.58
CA VAL A 99 17.36 12.55 -3.53
C VAL A 99 16.79 11.17 -3.88
N LEU A 100 16.39 10.93 -5.12
CA LEU A 100 15.72 9.69 -5.53
C LEU A 100 16.55 8.43 -5.24
N GLN A 101 17.86 8.47 -5.47
CA GLN A 101 18.74 7.32 -5.21
C GLN A 101 18.86 7.04 -3.70
N GLU A 102 18.91 8.08 -2.87
CA GLU A 102 18.93 7.95 -1.41
C GLU A 102 17.63 7.33 -0.91
N ARG A 103 16.49 7.85 -1.36
CA ARG A 103 15.15 7.33 -1.00
C ARG A 103 14.96 5.87 -1.43
N TYR A 104 15.39 5.53 -2.64
CA TYR A 104 15.38 4.14 -3.11
C TYR A 104 16.27 3.25 -2.22
N THR A 105 17.49 3.69 -1.93
CA THR A 105 18.43 2.92 -1.09
C THR A 105 17.87 2.68 0.31
N LEU A 106 17.31 3.72 0.94
CA LEU A 106 16.63 3.61 2.24
C LEU A 106 15.49 2.58 2.20
N LEU A 107 14.69 2.58 1.13
CA LEU A 107 13.58 1.62 0.98
C LEU A 107 14.04 0.18 0.78
N ILE A 108 15.09 -0.04 -0.02
CA ILE A 108 15.62 -1.39 -0.26
C ILE A 108 16.33 -1.93 0.99
N GLN A 109 17.05 -1.07 1.73
CA GLN A 109 17.74 -1.46 2.97
C GLN A 109 16.81 -1.58 4.18
N GLY A 110 15.67 -0.87 4.16
CA GLY A 110 14.67 -0.79 5.24
C GLY A 110 13.86 -2.08 5.46
N GLY A 111 14.53 -3.21 5.63
CA GLY A 111 13.94 -4.47 6.08
C GLY A 111 13.45 -5.41 4.96
N THR A 112 13.36 -6.70 5.32
CA THR A 112 12.96 -7.82 4.46
C THR A 112 11.45 -8.10 4.51
N ALA A 113 10.66 -7.19 5.06
CA ALA A 113 9.22 -7.37 5.19
C ALA A 113 8.51 -7.10 3.85
N PHE A 114 7.57 -7.98 3.49
CA PHE A 114 6.75 -7.92 2.28
C PHE A 114 5.28 -7.79 2.65
N GLY A 115 4.44 -7.39 1.69
CA GLY A 115 3.00 -7.31 1.88
C GLY A 115 2.59 -6.28 2.93
N VAL A 116 1.60 -6.60 3.77
CA VAL A 116 1.04 -5.65 4.76
C VAL A 116 2.07 -5.25 5.82
N ALA A 117 2.91 -6.19 6.27
CA ALA A 117 4.02 -5.86 7.18
C ALA A 117 5.05 -4.94 6.51
N GLY A 118 5.28 -5.11 5.20
CA GLY A 118 6.06 -4.18 4.41
C GLY A 118 5.43 -2.78 4.33
N LEU A 119 4.10 -2.67 4.35
CA LEU A 119 3.38 -1.40 4.28
C LEU A 119 3.56 -0.56 5.57
N ASP A 120 3.50 -1.18 6.74
CA ASP A 120 3.76 -0.48 8.02
C ASP A 120 5.18 0.07 8.05
N GLU A 121 6.14 -0.73 7.58
CA GLU A 121 7.55 -0.32 7.48
C GLU A 121 7.75 0.79 6.44
N LEU A 122 7.08 0.70 5.29
CA LEU A 122 7.09 1.77 4.29
C LEU A 122 6.58 3.08 4.89
N TYR A 123 5.45 3.05 5.60
CA TYR A 123 4.94 4.25 6.26
C TYR A 123 5.94 4.79 7.29
N ARG A 124 6.58 3.91 8.07
CA ARG A 124 7.63 4.32 9.01
C ARG A 124 8.78 5.04 8.30
N ILE A 125 9.32 4.47 7.22
CA ILE A 125 10.42 5.05 6.44
C ILE A 125 10.02 6.42 5.84
N VAL A 126 8.83 6.51 5.23
CA VAL A 126 8.32 7.75 4.64
C VAL A 126 8.16 8.82 5.72
N LEU A 127 7.59 8.46 6.87
CA LEU A 127 7.43 9.38 7.99
C LEU A 127 8.81 9.84 8.50
N GLU A 128 9.73 8.93 8.80
CA GLU A 128 11.06 9.29 9.31
C GLU A 128 11.90 10.12 8.34
N SER A 129 11.77 9.92 7.04
CA SER A 129 12.53 10.67 6.02
C SER A 129 11.97 12.06 5.74
N VAL A 130 10.66 12.24 5.83
CA VAL A 130 10.02 13.56 5.67
C VAL A 130 10.09 14.36 6.97
N PHE A 131 10.22 13.69 8.12
CA PHE A 131 10.36 14.38 9.39
C PHE A 131 11.82 14.74 9.69
N PRO A 132 12.11 16.02 9.91
CA PRO A 132 13.42 16.43 10.36
C PRO A 132 13.75 15.81 11.73
N SER A 133 15.04 15.58 11.99
CA SER A 133 15.52 15.03 13.26
C SER A 133 14.99 15.85 14.45
N GLN A 134 14.86 15.21 15.63
CA GLN A 134 14.21 15.80 16.82
C GLN A 134 14.68 17.21 17.18
N GLU A 135 15.90 17.55 16.80
CA GLU A 135 16.61 18.78 17.13
C GLU A 135 16.20 19.95 16.22
N GLN A 136 15.70 19.67 15.01
CA GLN A 136 15.55 20.70 13.98
C GLN A 136 14.16 21.40 14.02
N TYR A 137 13.06 20.68 14.34
CA TYR A 137 11.71 21.27 14.40
C TYR A 137 10.78 20.64 15.46
N PRO A 138 11.04 20.87 16.76
CA PRO A 138 10.28 20.24 17.86
C PRO A 138 8.78 20.59 17.85
N GLN A 139 8.41 21.79 17.40
CA GLN A 139 7.01 22.24 17.36
C GLN A 139 6.17 21.51 16.30
N MET A 140 6.76 21.19 15.15
CA MET A 140 6.07 20.46 14.07
C MET A 140 5.77 19.03 14.51
N LYS A 141 6.75 18.38 15.15
CA LYS A 141 6.60 17.03 15.69
C LYS A 141 5.53 16.96 16.77
N GLU A 142 5.48 17.91 17.71
CA GLU A 142 4.43 17.92 18.75
C GLU A 142 3.03 18.14 18.17
N ARG A 143 2.89 18.98 17.14
CA ARG A 143 1.60 19.15 16.44
C ARG A 143 1.15 17.84 15.80
N LEU A 144 2.04 17.17 15.08
CA LEU A 144 1.74 15.88 14.48
C LEU A 144 1.41 14.82 15.53
N ARG A 145 2.21 14.72 16.60
CA ARG A 145 1.97 13.79 17.70
C ARG A 145 0.60 13.99 18.32
N ARG A 146 0.14 15.24 18.46
CA ARG A 146 -1.22 15.54 18.88
C ARG A 146 -2.25 15.05 17.88
N VAL A 147 -2.10 15.34 16.58
CA VAL A 147 -3.05 14.88 15.55
C VAL A 147 -3.15 13.36 15.51
N LEU A 148 -2.01 12.66 15.47
CA LEU A 148 -1.96 11.20 15.49
C LEU A 148 -2.54 10.64 16.80
N GLY A 149 -2.24 11.28 17.95
CA GLY A 149 -2.83 10.95 19.23
C GLY A 149 -4.35 11.10 19.24
N TYR A 150 -4.88 12.19 18.69
CA TYR A 150 -6.33 12.39 18.53
C TYR A 150 -6.95 11.30 17.65
N VAL A 151 -6.37 11.02 16.48
CA VAL A 151 -6.87 9.95 15.59
C VAL A 151 -6.88 8.60 16.31
N ALA A 152 -5.80 8.24 17.01
CA ALA A 152 -5.71 6.99 17.75
C ALA A 152 -6.76 6.91 18.88
N THR A 153 -6.95 7.98 19.64
CA THR A 153 -7.95 8.02 20.72
C THR A 153 -9.39 8.00 20.21
N ILE A 154 -9.66 8.58 19.03
CA ILE A 154 -10.98 8.55 18.37
C ILE A 154 -11.28 7.17 17.77
N GLN A 155 -10.26 6.38 17.43
CA GLN A 155 -10.42 4.99 17.00
C GLN A 155 -10.58 3.99 18.18
N ASP A 156 -10.21 4.41 19.40
CA ASP A 156 -10.34 3.62 20.64
C ASP A 156 -11.62 3.87 21.52
N PRO A 157 -12.83 4.09 20.96
CA PRO A 157 -14.08 3.91 21.72
C PRO A 157 -14.94 2.71 21.30
N LEU A 158 -14.59 1.94 20.26
CA LEU A 158 -15.47 0.85 19.76
C LEU A 158 -14.98 -0.58 20.05
N LEU A 159 -13.72 -0.79 20.44
CA LEU A 159 -13.20 -2.13 20.73
C LEU A 159 -13.36 -2.59 22.20
N LYS A 160 -13.68 -1.69 23.13
CA LYS A 160 -13.87 -2.04 24.56
C LYS A 160 -15.31 -2.38 24.97
N ARG A 161 -16.30 -2.31 24.08
CA ARG A 161 -17.73 -2.45 24.46
C ARG A 161 -18.37 -3.81 24.14
N TRP A 162 -17.62 -4.81 23.67
CA TRP A 162 -18.14 -6.15 23.34
C TRP A 162 -17.42 -7.31 24.07
N ARG A 163 -16.87 -7.04 25.26
CA ARG A 163 -16.44 -8.08 26.20
C ARG A 163 -16.95 -7.73 27.60
N SER A 164 -18.24 -7.93 27.82
CA SER A 164 -18.87 -8.12 29.13
C SER A 164 -20.11 -8.96 28.94
#